data_AF-A0A7Y1XAM5-F1
#
_entry.id   AF-A0A7Y1XAM5-F1
#
_cell.length_a   1.000
_cell.length_b   1.000
_cell.length_c   1.000
_cell.angle_alpha   90.00
_cell.angle_beta   90.00
_cell.angle_gamma   90.00
#
_symmetry.space_group_name_H-M   'P 1'
#
loop_
_entity.id
_entity.type
_entity.pdbx_description
1 polymer ?
#
loop_
_entity_poly.entity_id
_entity_poly.type
_entity_poly.pdbx_seq_one_letter_code
_entity_poly.pdbx_strand_id
1 'polypeptide(L)'
;GDYGAANVTHLTGAGNSLPAAATASAIAALATEHNPALILFGSTYIGRDVAGRLSVRLDRPVVSNAVDVALEDGSALITNEIFGGTKIIKTAITASSPALVIARPKAFAAEPGGGGAPHVTDAGLPDVGHAGSATITDRHTETASGPKLEEAEIVVSGGRGLGSAEKYELVESLAAKLRAATGATRAIVDAGWVPYAKQVGQTGKTVKPKIYIACGISGAMQHLVGMKDSDTIIAINKDPEAPIFDVADLGIVGDVHNVVPKLIEAL
;
A
#
# COMPACT_ATOMS: atom_id res chain seq x y z
N GLY A 1 8.96 8.44 -21.40
CA GLY A 1 9.68 7.41 -20.65
C GLY A 1 8.94 6.09 -20.74
N ASP A 2 9.53 5.01 -20.25
CA ASP A 2 9.02 3.63 -20.43
C ASP A 2 7.55 3.44 -20.04
N TYR A 3 7.04 4.22 -19.09
CA TYR A 3 5.65 4.19 -18.60
C TYR A 3 4.86 5.47 -18.88
N GLY A 4 5.20 6.21 -19.94
CA GLY A 4 4.35 7.28 -20.47
C GLY A 4 4.61 8.70 -19.95
N ALA A 5 5.57 8.88 -19.03
CA ALA A 5 5.97 10.23 -18.62
C ALA A 5 6.57 11.02 -19.79
N ALA A 6 6.01 12.20 -20.09
CA ALA A 6 6.55 13.13 -21.10
C ALA A 6 7.55 14.12 -20.50
N ASN A 7 7.25 14.63 -19.30
CA ASN A 7 8.10 15.54 -18.54
C ASN A 7 8.35 14.96 -17.14
N VAL A 8 9.55 15.17 -16.60
CA VAL A 8 9.91 14.80 -15.23
C VAL A 8 10.58 15.99 -14.56
N THR A 9 10.01 16.46 -13.46
CA THR A 9 10.67 17.44 -12.59
C THR A 9 11.30 16.72 -11.42
N HIS A 10 12.62 16.83 -11.30
CA HIS A 10 13.39 16.26 -10.21
C HIS A 10 13.62 17.32 -9.13
N LEU A 11 13.00 17.12 -7.97
CA LEU A 11 13.14 18.02 -6.82
C LEU A 11 14.42 17.68 -6.04
N THR A 12 15.36 18.62 -6.00
CA THR A 12 16.66 18.46 -5.34
C THR A 12 16.72 19.21 -3.99
N GLY A 13 17.66 18.82 -3.13
CA GLY A 13 17.96 19.58 -1.91
C GLY A 13 17.18 19.20 -0.64
N ALA A 14 16.55 18.02 -0.59
CA ALA A 14 15.78 17.59 0.58
C ALA A 14 16.61 17.37 1.85
N GLY A 15 17.89 16.96 1.72
CA GLY A 15 18.77 16.69 2.86
C GLY A 15 18.11 15.81 3.93
N ASN A 16 18.16 16.27 5.19
CA ASN A 16 17.52 15.63 6.35
C ASN A 16 16.15 16.24 6.70
N SER A 17 15.56 17.10 5.86
CA SER A 17 14.23 17.64 6.12
C SER A 17 13.13 16.60 5.93
N LEU A 18 12.00 16.76 6.61
CA LEU A 18 10.78 16.03 6.24
C LEU A 18 10.29 16.56 4.87
N PRO A 19 10.08 15.69 3.87
CA PRO A 19 9.92 16.12 2.49
C PRO A 19 8.57 16.82 2.22
N ALA A 20 7.54 16.55 3.03
CA ALA A 20 6.16 16.83 2.64
C ALA A 20 5.85 18.32 2.44
N ALA A 21 6.30 19.19 3.33
CA ALA A 21 6.00 20.62 3.27
C ALA A 21 6.61 21.28 2.03
N ALA A 22 7.90 21.05 1.80
CA ALA A 22 8.62 21.59 0.65
C ALA A 22 8.13 20.98 -0.67
N THR A 23 7.87 19.67 -0.69
CA THR A 23 7.32 18.97 -1.87
C THR A 23 5.94 19.51 -2.25
N ALA A 24 5.03 19.70 -1.28
CA ALA A 24 3.72 20.29 -1.54
C ALA A 24 3.83 21.73 -2.07
N SER A 25 4.79 22.52 -1.56
CA SER A 25 5.03 23.87 -2.06
C SER A 25 5.56 23.87 -3.50
N ALA A 26 6.48 22.96 -3.84
CA ALA A 26 6.99 22.80 -5.19
C ALA A 26 5.89 22.37 -6.17
N ILE A 27 5.06 21.39 -5.79
CA ILE A 27 3.93 20.95 -6.61
C ILE A 27 2.91 22.07 -6.83
N ALA A 28 2.67 22.94 -5.83
CA ALA A 28 1.78 24.08 -5.99
C ALA A 28 2.31 25.11 -7.02
N ALA A 29 3.63 25.35 -7.04
CA ALA A 29 4.25 26.21 -8.04
C ALA A 29 4.11 25.62 -9.45
N LEU A 30 4.41 24.33 -9.60
CA LEU A 30 4.23 23.60 -10.86
C LEU A 30 2.77 23.57 -11.32
N ALA A 31 1.81 23.41 -10.40
CA ALA A 31 0.39 23.44 -10.72
C ALA A 31 -0.06 24.82 -11.21
N THR A 32 0.53 25.90 -10.69
CA THR A 32 0.29 27.27 -11.16
C THR A 32 0.85 27.49 -12.57
N GLU A 33 2.04 26.95 -12.84
CA GLU A 33 2.71 27.08 -14.15
C GLU A 33 2.01 26.28 -15.25
N HIS A 34 1.63 25.03 -14.95
CA HIS A 34 1.16 24.08 -15.96
C HIS A 34 -0.37 23.89 -15.99
N ASN A 35 -1.09 24.42 -15.01
CA ASN A 35 -2.55 24.30 -14.87
C ASN A 35 -3.10 22.87 -15.16
N PRO A 36 -2.64 21.83 -14.44
CA PRO A 36 -3.06 20.47 -14.70
C PRO A 36 -4.55 20.27 -14.34
N ALA A 37 -5.23 19.37 -15.06
CA ALA A 37 -6.60 18.98 -14.71
C ALA A 37 -6.66 18.09 -13.46
N LEU A 38 -5.64 17.25 -13.26
CA LEU A 38 -5.59 16.22 -12.22
C LEU A 38 -4.15 16.09 -11.70
N ILE A 39 -4.01 15.93 -10.39
CA ILE A 39 -2.76 15.54 -9.73
C ILE A 39 -3.01 14.25 -8.94
N LEU A 40 -2.28 13.20 -9.32
CA LEU A 40 -2.37 11.88 -8.72
C LEU A 40 -1.23 11.64 -7.73
N PHE A 41 -1.58 11.08 -6.57
CA PHE A 41 -0.64 10.66 -5.54
C PHE A 41 -0.80 9.16 -5.29
N GLY A 42 0.30 8.44 -5.09
CA GLY A 42 0.21 7.12 -4.46
C GLY A 42 -0.16 7.26 -2.98
N SER A 43 -0.96 6.33 -2.45
CA SER A 43 -1.32 6.28 -1.01
C SER A 43 -0.17 5.83 -0.09
N THR A 44 1.03 6.36 -0.30
CA THR A 44 2.19 6.19 0.60
C THR A 44 2.08 7.13 1.79
N TYR A 45 2.92 6.94 2.82
CA TYR A 45 2.99 7.87 3.94
C TYR A 45 3.31 9.30 3.49
N ILE A 46 4.30 9.45 2.60
CA ILE A 46 4.71 10.74 2.04
C ILE A 46 3.61 11.30 1.13
N GLY A 47 3.02 10.47 0.25
CA GLY A 47 1.99 10.92 -0.69
C GLY A 47 0.75 11.47 0.02
N ARG A 48 0.31 10.85 1.12
CA ARG A 48 -0.82 11.34 1.93
C ARG A 48 -0.51 12.67 2.61
N ASP A 49 0.68 12.81 3.18
CA ASP A 49 1.11 14.06 3.83
C ASP A 49 1.23 15.21 2.82
N VAL A 50 1.86 14.96 1.67
CA VAL A 50 1.97 15.93 0.57
C VAL A 50 0.59 16.34 0.04
N ALA A 51 -0.29 15.39 -0.25
CA ALA A 51 -1.61 15.67 -0.83
C ALA A 51 -2.49 16.51 0.13
N GLY A 52 -2.47 16.19 1.43
CA GLY A 52 -3.20 16.97 2.44
C GLY A 52 -2.71 18.41 2.55
N ARG A 53 -1.39 18.62 2.55
CA ARG A 53 -0.80 19.96 2.55
C ARG A 53 -1.09 20.74 1.28
N LEU A 54 -1.02 20.08 0.12
CA LEU A 54 -1.30 20.70 -1.17
C LEU A 54 -2.77 21.12 -1.29
N SER A 55 -3.68 20.28 -0.81
CA SER A 55 -5.13 20.55 -0.76
C SER A 55 -5.42 21.89 -0.07
N VAL A 56 -4.85 22.12 1.12
CA VAL A 56 -5.01 23.39 1.84
C VAL A 56 -4.34 24.55 1.10
N ARG A 57 -3.14 24.33 0.54
CA ARG A 57 -2.36 25.38 -0.13
C ARG A 57 -3.02 25.89 -1.41
N LEU A 58 -3.66 25.00 -2.18
CA LEU A 58 -4.35 25.35 -3.42
C LEU A 58 -5.83 25.70 -3.22
N ASP A 59 -6.37 25.53 -2.01
CA ASP A 59 -7.81 25.57 -1.75
C ASP A 59 -8.59 24.63 -2.69
N ARG A 60 -8.19 23.34 -2.65
CA ARG A 60 -8.73 22.27 -3.50
C ARG A 60 -9.10 21.04 -2.68
N PRO A 61 -10.23 20.38 -2.96
CA PRO A 61 -10.56 19.12 -2.29
C PRO A 61 -9.60 18.01 -2.72
N VAL A 62 -9.35 17.06 -1.81
CA VAL A 62 -8.62 15.84 -2.08
C VAL A 62 -9.50 14.62 -1.79
N VAL A 63 -9.59 13.70 -2.76
CA VAL A 63 -10.29 12.41 -2.59
C VAL A 63 -9.23 11.31 -2.47
N SER A 64 -9.35 10.48 -1.44
CA SER A 64 -8.37 9.41 -1.18
C SER A 64 -8.93 8.02 -1.44
N ASN A 65 -8.05 7.01 -1.51
CA ASN A 65 -8.43 5.61 -1.74
C ASN A 65 -9.20 5.43 -3.06
N ALA A 66 -8.74 6.09 -4.11
CA ALA A 66 -9.29 5.96 -5.46
C ALA A 66 -8.89 4.62 -6.06
N VAL A 67 -9.88 3.86 -6.54
CA VAL A 67 -9.66 2.63 -7.32
C VAL A 67 -9.85 2.86 -8.82
N ASP A 68 -10.50 3.96 -9.19
CA ASP A 68 -10.66 4.40 -10.57
C ASP A 68 -10.85 5.93 -10.62
N VAL A 69 -10.47 6.56 -11.74
CA VAL A 69 -10.59 7.99 -11.98
C VAL A 69 -10.96 8.25 -13.44
N ALA A 70 -12.09 8.90 -13.67
CA ALA A 70 -12.51 9.38 -14.98
C ALA A 70 -12.52 10.92 -15.01
N LEU A 71 -12.18 11.49 -16.17
CA LEU A 71 -12.37 12.92 -16.43
C LEU A 71 -13.58 13.06 -17.36
N GLU A 72 -14.68 13.62 -16.85
CA GLU A 72 -15.95 13.81 -17.56
C GLU A 72 -16.34 15.28 -17.46
N ASP A 73 -16.64 15.93 -18.59
CA ASP A 73 -17.11 17.33 -18.65
C ASP A 73 -16.27 18.34 -17.84
N GLY A 74 -14.95 18.14 -17.82
CA GLY A 74 -14.01 18.99 -17.09
C GLY A 74 -13.96 18.76 -15.57
N SER A 75 -14.70 17.76 -15.07
CA SER A 75 -14.71 17.33 -13.66
C SER A 75 -14.04 15.96 -13.51
N ALA A 76 -13.42 15.72 -12.36
CA ALA A 76 -12.90 14.38 -12.03
C ALA A 76 -13.99 13.59 -11.29
N LEU A 77 -14.32 12.40 -11.79
CA LEU A 77 -15.18 11.42 -11.15
C LEU A 77 -14.32 10.29 -10.59
N ILE A 78 -14.31 10.14 -9.27
CA ILE A 78 -13.46 9.19 -8.57
C ILE A 78 -14.33 8.05 -8.04
N THR A 79 -13.94 6.81 -8.32
CA THR A 79 -14.56 5.63 -7.70
C THR A 79 -13.74 5.22 -6.47
N ASN A 80 -14.41 5.07 -5.33
CA ASN A 80 -13.82 4.65 -4.07
C ASN A 80 -14.51 3.41 -3.51
N GLU A 81 -13.73 2.54 -2.87
CA GLU A 81 -14.22 1.43 -2.07
C GLU A 81 -14.17 1.79 -0.58
N ILE A 82 -15.32 1.95 0.07
CA ILE A 82 -15.41 2.23 1.50
C ILE A 82 -15.99 1.03 2.27
N PHE A 83 -15.84 1.03 3.59
CA PHE A 83 -16.26 -0.07 4.49
C PHE A 83 -15.72 -1.45 4.05
N GLY A 84 -14.39 -1.54 3.87
CA GLY A 84 -13.74 -2.78 3.43
C GLY A 84 -14.02 -3.15 1.96
N GLY A 85 -14.61 -2.24 1.18
CA GLY A 85 -15.02 -2.49 -0.21
C GLY A 85 -16.44 -2.99 -0.36
N THR A 86 -17.23 -3.04 0.73
CA THR A 86 -18.66 -3.41 0.67
C THR A 86 -19.54 -2.30 0.06
N LYS A 87 -19.02 -1.08 -0.08
CA LYS A 87 -19.69 0.04 -0.74
C LYS A 87 -18.76 0.65 -1.78
N ILE A 88 -19.25 0.76 -3.00
CA ILE A 88 -18.62 1.51 -4.09
C ILE A 88 -19.27 2.89 -4.16
N ILE A 89 -18.49 3.94 -3.99
CA ILE A 89 -18.94 5.33 -4.02
C ILE A 89 -18.30 6.03 -5.20
N LYS A 90 -19.09 6.80 -5.95
CA LYS A 90 -18.59 7.70 -6.98
C LYS A 90 -18.66 9.14 -6.46
N THR A 91 -17.50 9.80 -6.43
CA THR A 91 -17.34 11.16 -5.91
C THR A 91 -16.90 12.08 -7.04
N ALA A 92 -17.73 13.07 -7.39
CA ALA A 92 -17.36 14.10 -8.35
C ALA A 92 -16.65 15.27 -7.65
N ILE A 93 -15.49 15.67 -8.15
CA ILE A 93 -14.85 16.94 -7.78
C ILE A 93 -15.33 18.01 -8.76
N THR A 94 -16.23 18.88 -8.29
CA THR A 94 -16.80 19.99 -9.07
C THR A 94 -16.05 21.32 -8.85
N ALA A 95 -15.03 21.33 -7.98
CA ALA A 95 -14.15 22.47 -7.82
C ALA A 95 -13.31 22.67 -9.08
N SER A 96 -12.88 23.90 -9.34
CA SER A 96 -11.93 24.20 -10.42
C SER A 96 -10.63 23.40 -10.27
N SER A 97 -9.95 23.15 -11.40
CA SER A 97 -8.70 22.38 -11.45
C SER A 97 -7.59 22.94 -10.53
N PRO A 98 -6.63 22.09 -10.12
CA PRO A 98 -6.59 20.63 -10.33
C PRO A 98 -7.48 19.85 -9.36
N ALA A 99 -8.02 18.72 -9.83
CA ALA A 99 -8.50 17.66 -8.95
C ALA A 99 -7.32 16.99 -8.23
N LEU A 100 -7.39 16.79 -6.92
CA LEU A 100 -6.35 16.10 -6.15
C LEU A 100 -6.86 14.70 -5.77
N VAL A 101 -6.14 13.66 -6.17
CA VAL A 101 -6.59 12.28 -5.96
C VAL A 101 -5.46 11.40 -5.43
N ILE A 102 -5.73 10.66 -4.36
CA ILE A 102 -4.81 9.66 -3.82
C ILE A 102 -5.27 8.27 -4.27
N ALA A 103 -4.51 7.68 -5.18
CA ALA A 103 -4.72 6.34 -5.71
C ALA A 103 -4.42 5.28 -4.65
N ARG A 104 -5.34 4.30 -4.52
CA ARG A 104 -5.13 3.11 -3.71
C ARG A 104 -3.92 2.33 -4.29
N PRO A 105 -3.02 1.80 -3.45
CA PRO A 105 -1.91 0.98 -3.94
C PRO A 105 -2.44 -0.22 -4.72
N LYS A 106 -1.79 -0.57 -5.83
CA LYS A 106 -2.13 -1.72 -6.70
C LYS A 106 -3.52 -1.66 -7.35
N ALA A 107 -4.22 -0.51 -7.31
CA ALA A 107 -5.49 -0.33 -8.03
C ALA A 107 -5.31 -0.15 -9.54
N PHE A 108 -4.24 0.51 -9.96
CA PHE A 108 -3.93 0.76 -11.37
C PHE A 108 -2.74 -0.10 -11.80
N ALA A 109 -2.89 -0.81 -12.92
CA ALA A 109 -1.80 -1.54 -13.54
C ALA A 109 -0.89 -0.57 -14.30
N ALA A 110 0.42 -0.77 -14.22
CA ALA A 110 1.37 0.00 -15.03
C ALA A 110 1.41 -0.58 -16.45
N GLU A 111 1.32 0.28 -17.45
CA GLU A 111 1.37 -0.11 -18.87
C GLU A 111 2.55 0.59 -19.57
N PRO A 112 3.22 -0.07 -20.55
CA PRO A 112 4.25 0.57 -21.35
C PRO A 112 3.69 1.77 -22.11
N GLY A 113 4.30 2.95 -21.95
CA GLY A 113 3.80 4.19 -22.53
C GLY A 113 4.19 4.43 -23.99
N GLY A 114 5.02 3.56 -24.57
CA GLY A 114 5.44 3.61 -25.98
C GLY A 114 6.25 4.84 -26.43
N GLY A 115 6.43 5.84 -25.56
CA GLY A 115 7.10 7.11 -25.87
C GLY A 115 8.61 7.11 -25.61
N GLY A 116 9.31 8.08 -26.19
CA GLY A 116 10.75 8.31 -26.00
C GLY A 116 11.13 8.79 -24.58
N ALA A 117 12.42 9.08 -24.37
CA ALA A 117 12.91 9.59 -23.08
C ALA A 117 12.16 10.86 -22.66
N PRO A 118 11.77 10.99 -21.37
CA PRO A 118 11.10 12.20 -20.90
C PRO A 118 12.05 13.40 -20.93
N HIS A 119 11.51 14.61 -21.08
CA HIS A 119 12.26 15.82 -20.81
C HIS A 119 12.40 15.99 -19.29
N VAL A 120 13.65 16.01 -18.80
CA VAL A 120 13.95 16.09 -17.36
C VAL A 120 14.42 17.49 -17.00
N THR A 121 13.82 18.09 -15.98
CA THR A 121 14.26 19.37 -15.39
C THR A 121 14.54 19.20 -13.91
N ASP A 122 15.59 19.84 -13.42
CA ASP A 122 15.84 19.97 -11.99
C ASP A 122 15.16 21.21 -11.44
N ALA A 123 14.57 21.10 -10.25
CA ALA A 123 14.07 22.23 -9.48
C ALA A 123 14.52 22.11 -8.02
N GLY A 124 14.87 23.24 -7.41
CA GLY A 124 15.16 23.30 -5.99
C GLY A 124 13.89 23.24 -5.16
N LEU A 125 13.99 22.73 -3.93
CA LEU A 125 12.89 22.81 -2.97
C LEU A 125 12.68 24.26 -2.49
N PRO A 126 11.43 24.79 -2.51
CA PRO A 126 11.13 26.10 -1.95
C PRO A 126 11.40 26.15 -0.45
N ASP A 127 11.83 27.31 0.05
CA ASP A 127 11.82 27.60 1.48
C ASP A 127 10.36 27.71 1.96
N VAL A 128 10.02 26.91 2.97
CA VAL A 128 8.69 26.83 3.57
C VAL A 128 8.68 27.34 5.01
N GLY A 129 9.76 27.96 5.46
CA GLY A 129 9.90 28.55 6.79
C GLY A 129 9.60 27.54 7.90
N HIS A 130 8.79 27.96 8.87
CA HIS A 130 8.44 27.13 10.03
C HIS A 130 7.83 25.77 9.66
N ALA A 131 7.12 25.65 8.53
CA ALA A 131 6.51 24.40 8.09
C ALA A 131 7.54 23.33 7.69
N GLY A 132 8.78 23.73 7.39
CA GLY A 132 9.90 22.83 7.07
C GLY A 132 10.90 22.64 8.20
N SER A 133 10.58 23.10 9.42
CA SER A 133 11.51 23.08 10.56
C SER A 133 11.80 21.67 11.11
N ALA A 134 10.96 20.69 10.80
CA ALA A 134 11.15 19.31 11.24
C ALA A 134 12.34 18.65 10.54
N THR A 135 13.26 18.10 11.33
CA THR A 135 14.48 17.45 10.87
C THR A 135 14.49 15.98 11.26
N ILE A 136 14.89 15.13 10.33
CA ILE A 136 15.13 13.70 10.55
C ILE A 136 16.47 13.56 11.26
N THR A 137 16.43 13.14 12.53
CA THR A 137 17.63 12.93 13.35
C THR A 137 18.23 11.54 13.17
N ASP A 138 17.41 10.55 12.81
CA ASP A 138 17.85 9.17 12.60
C ASP A 138 16.96 8.46 11.57
N ARG A 139 17.51 7.45 10.88
CA ARG A 139 16.78 6.55 9.97
C ARG A 139 17.24 5.12 10.20
N HIS A 140 16.36 4.31 10.78
CA HIS A 140 16.59 2.88 10.91
C HIS A 140 15.99 2.17 9.70
N THR A 141 16.81 1.41 8.97
CA THR A 141 16.32 0.48 7.95
C THR A 141 16.26 -0.90 8.59
N GLU A 142 15.08 -1.47 8.73
CA GLU A 142 14.96 -2.86 9.18
C GLU A 142 15.56 -3.80 8.12
N THR A 143 16.44 -4.70 8.54
CA THR A 143 17.00 -5.73 7.67
C THR A 143 15.90 -6.72 7.30
N ALA A 144 15.41 -6.65 6.06
CA ALA A 144 14.48 -7.65 5.54
C ALA A 144 15.26 -8.87 5.04
N SER A 145 14.90 -10.06 5.53
CA SER A 145 15.30 -11.33 4.92
C SER A 145 14.17 -11.84 4.02
N GLY A 146 14.54 -12.34 2.83
CA GLY A 146 13.57 -12.77 1.81
C GLY A 146 12.97 -11.61 0.99
N PRO A 147 11.98 -11.91 0.12
CA PRO A 147 11.35 -10.91 -0.74
C PRO A 147 10.63 -9.82 0.05
N LYS A 148 10.59 -8.60 -0.48
CA LYS A 148 9.77 -7.53 0.09
C LYS A 148 8.30 -7.89 -0.02
N LEU A 149 7.58 -7.73 1.10
CA LEU A 149 6.18 -8.14 1.23
C LEU A 149 5.26 -7.51 0.17
N GLU A 150 5.48 -6.25 -0.19
CA GLU A 150 4.68 -5.50 -1.19
C GLU A 150 4.94 -5.89 -2.66
N GLU A 151 6.05 -6.60 -2.90
CA GLU A 151 6.54 -7.00 -4.24
C GLU A 151 6.53 -8.53 -4.44
N ALA A 152 6.27 -9.30 -3.38
CA ALA A 152 6.34 -10.74 -3.41
C ALA A 152 5.21 -11.38 -4.23
N GLU A 153 5.55 -12.37 -5.05
CA GLU A 153 4.57 -13.19 -5.78
C GLU A 153 3.82 -14.16 -4.87
N ILE A 154 4.45 -14.61 -3.78
CA ILE A 154 3.86 -15.49 -2.77
C ILE A 154 4.08 -14.86 -1.39
N VAL A 155 3.03 -14.84 -0.58
CA VAL A 155 3.08 -14.41 0.82
C VAL A 155 2.55 -15.52 1.71
N VAL A 156 3.34 -15.93 2.70
CA VAL A 156 2.89 -16.82 3.79
C VAL A 156 2.73 -15.97 5.04
N SER A 157 1.54 -15.95 5.63
CA SER A 157 1.20 -15.04 6.71
C SER A 157 0.68 -15.75 7.95
N GLY A 158 1.16 -15.31 9.12
CA GLY A 158 0.78 -15.85 10.42
C GLY A 158 -0.22 -14.97 11.20
N GLY A 159 -1.10 -15.62 11.95
CA GLY A 159 -2.01 -14.97 12.89
C GLY A 159 -1.92 -15.53 14.31
N ARG A 160 -2.81 -15.05 15.20
CA ARG A 160 -2.89 -15.52 16.59
C ARG A 160 -3.14 -17.01 16.73
N GLY A 161 -3.70 -17.65 15.69
CA GLY A 161 -3.90 -19.10 15.67
C GLY A 161 -2.61 -19.92 15.75
N LEU A 162 -1.44 -19.31 15.57
CA LEU A 162 -0.13 -19.96 15.82
C LEU A 162 0.15 -20.19 17.31
N GLY A 163 -0.52 -19.49 18.22
CA GLY A 163 -0.41 -19.71 19.68
C GLY A 163 0.80 -19.06 20.37
N SER A 164 1.96 -18.94 19.74
CA SER A 164 3.13 -18.26 20.33
C SER A 164 4.10 -17.69 19.28
N ALA A 165 5.06 -16.87 19.73
CA ALA A 165 6.09 -16.29 18.88
C ALA A 165 7.01 -17.36 18.27
N GLU A 166 7.38 -18.38 19.05
CA GLU A 166 8.24 -19.48 18.59
C GLU A 166 7.59 -20.27 17.45
N LYS A 167 6.26 -20.39 17.46
CA LYS A 167 5.51 -21.08 16.40
C LYS A 167 5.45 -20.31 15.09
N TYR A 168 5.87 -19.04 15.05
CA TYR A 168 6.02 -18.31 13.80
C TYR A 168 7.07 -18.93 12.87
N GLU A 169 8.01 -19.73 13.41
CA GLU A 169 8.95 -20.54 12.61
C GLU A 169 8.25 -21.43 11.57
N LEU A 170 7.01 -21.86 11.82
CA LEU A 170 6.20 -22.61 10.84
C LEU A 170 5.91 -21.78 9.57
N VAL A 171 5.61 -20.50 9.75
CA VAL A 171 5.39 -19.56 8.65
C VAL A 171 6.68 -19.31 7.89
N GLU A 172 7.78 -19.13 8.60
CA GLU A 172 9.10 -18.89 7.99
C GLU A 172 9.62 -20.10 7.24
N SER A 173 9.42 -21.31 7.77
CA SER A 173 9.82 -22.57 7.14
C SER A 173 9.07 -22.83 5.84
N LEU A 174 7.74 -22.62 5.85
CA LEU A 174 6.93 -22.74 4.64
C LEU A 174 7.32 -21.66 3.61
N ALA A 175 7.51 -20.42 4.06
CA ALA A 175 7.92 -19.33 3.18
C ALA A 175 9.27 -19.59 2.52
N ALA A 176 10.26 -20.11 3.29
CA ALA A 176 11.56 -20.46 2.75
C ALA A 176 11.47 -21.51 1.65
N LYS A 177 10.62 -22.53 1.82
CA LYS A 177 10.39 -23.58 0.80
C LYS A 177 9.79 -23.03 -0.49
N LEU A 178 8.87 -22.09 -0.35
CA LEU A 178 8.19 -21.45 -1.48
C LEU A 178 8.93 -20.23 -2.05
N ARG A 179 10.08 -19.84 -1.47
CA ARG A 179 10.75 -18.56 -1.76
C ARG A 179 9.80 -17.35 -1.65
N ALA A 180 8.91 -17.41 -0.66
CA ALA A 180 7.86 -16.43 -0.39
C ALA A 180 8.30 -15.37 0.61
N ALA A 181 7.59 -14.23 0.64
CA ALA A 181 7.70 -13.28 1.74
C ALA A 181 6.88 -13.75 2.95
N THR A 182 7.28 -13.30 4.15
CA THR A 182 6.57 -13.60 5.40
C THR A 182 5.74 -12.40 5.84
N GLY A 183 4.45 -12.65 6.10
CA GLY A 183 3.49 -11.66 6.58
C GLY A 183 2.95 -11.98 7.96
N ALA A 184 2.22 -11.04 8.55
CA ALA A 184 1.66 -11.19 9.89
C ALA A 184 0.40 -10.33 10.08
N THR A 185 -0.53 -10.82 10.89
CA THR A 185 -1.65 -9.99 11.39
C THR A 185 -1.11 -8.94 12.37
N ARG A 186 -1.79 -7.78 12.45
CA ARG A 186 -1.52 -6.78 13.51
C ARG A 186 -1.52 -7.38 14.91
N ALA A 187 -2.41 -8.35 15.16
CA ALA A 187 -2.56 -8.95 16.48
C ALA A 187 -1.27 -9.59 17.03
N ILE A 188 -0.43 -10.17 16.17
CA ILE A 188 0.83 -10.79 16.59
C ILE A 188 2.02 -9.81 16.54
N VAL A 189 1.91 -8.75 15.75
CA VAL A 189 2.84 -7.60 15.78
C VAL A 189 2.70 -6.84 17.10
N ASP A 190 1.46 -6.51 17.49
CA ASP A 190 1.14 -5.84 18.76
C ASP A 190 1.55 -6.72 19.97
N ALA A 191 1.57 -8.04 19.80
CA ALA A 191 2.06 -8.99 20.81
C ALA A 191 3.59 -9.18 20.82
N GLY A 192 4.32 -8.48 19.95
CA GLY A 192 5.77 -8.53 19.86
C GLY A 192 6.35 -9.80 19.25
N TRP A 193 5.55 -10.63 18.57
CA TRP A 193 6.04 -11.88 17.97
C TRP A 193 6.92 -11.62 16.75
N VAL A 194 6.61 -10.56 15.99
CA VAL A 194 7.28 -10.19 14.74
C VAL A 194 7.27 -8.67 14.57
N PRO A 195 8.22 -8.09 13.80
CA PRO A 195 8.29 -6.65 13.60
C PRO A 195 7.14 -6.12 12.75
N TYR A 196 6.88 -4.82 12.89
CA TYR A 196 5.82 -4.11 12.15
C TYR A 196 5.98 -4.21 10.63
N ALA A 197 7.21 -4.36 10.10
CA ALA A 197 7.44 -4.53 8.67
C ALA A 197 6.78 -5.78 8.06
N LYS A 198 6.40 -6.78 8.87
CA LYS A 198 5.65 -7.96 8.44
C LYS A 198 4.13 -7.75 8.46
N GLN A 199 3.63 -6.64 9.01
CA GLN A 199 2.19 -6.42 9.19
C GLN A 199 1.46 -6.27 7.85
N VAL A 200 0.46 -7.13 7.62
CA VAL A 200 -0.50 -7.02 6.52
C VAL A 200 -1.82 -6.44 7.05
N GLY A 201 -2.43 -5.53 6.30
CA GLY A 201 -3.74 -4.98 6.61
C GLY A 201 -3.86 -3.48 6.40
N GLN A 202 -5.01 -2.93 6.76
CA GLN A 202 -5.39 -1.51 6.61
C GLN A 202 -4.38 -0.53 7.23
N THR A 203 -3.79 -0.89 8.37
CA THR A 203 -2.78 -0.08 9.06
C THR A 203 -1.36 -0.63 8.88
N GLY A 204 -1.18 -1.63 8.02
CA GLY A 204 0.10 -2.22 7.67
C GLY A 204 0.35 -2.07 6.18
N LYS A 205 0.89 -3.12 5.57
CA LYS A 205 1.12 -3.19 4.13
C LYS A 205 -0.11 -3.78 3.41
N THR A 206 -0.45 -3.19 2.28
CA THR A 206 -1.36 -3.79 1.30
C THR A 206 -0.54 -4.60 0.31
N VAL A 207 -0.87 -5.86 0.13
CA VAL A 207 -0.20 -6.81 -0.74
C VAL A 207 -1.17 -7.33 -1.79
N LYS A 208 -0.65 -7.68 -2.96
CA LYS A 208 -1.43 -8.30 -4.05
C LYS A 208 -0.62 -9.44 -4.70
N PRO A 209 -0.20 -10.47 -3.93
CA PRO A 209 0.53 -11.61 -4.46
C PRO A 209 -0.36 -12.49 -5.34
N LYS A 210 0.29 -13.35 -6.14
CA LYS A 210 -0.37 -14.45 -6.85
C LYS A 210 -0.93 -15.48 -5.86
N ILE A 211 -0.20 -15.75 -4.78
CA ILE A 211 -0.63 -16.71 -3.74
C ILE A 211 -0.48 -16.08 -2.36
N TYR A 212 -1.54 -16.07 -1.57
CA TYR A 212 -1.53 -15.71 -0.16
C TYR A 212 -1.92 -16.92 0.69
N ILE A 213 -1.03 -17.38 1.56
CA ILE A 213 -1.29 -18.48 2.50
C ILE A 213 -1.50 -17.90 3.90
N ALA A 214 -2.72 -18.02 4.42
CA ALA A 214 -3.14 -17.52 5.72
C ALA A 214 -3.12 -18.63 6.78
N CYS A 215 -2.09 -18.66 7.62
CA CYS A 215 -1.89 -19.65 8.67
C CYS A 215 -2.39 -19.15 10.03
N GLY A 216 -3.51 -19.70 10.52
CA GLY A 216 -4.07 -19.33 11.82
C GLY A 216 -4.57 -17.88 11.89
N ILE A 217 -5.10 -17.37 10.80
CA ILE A 217 -5.64 -16.00 10.67
C ILE A 217 -7.16 -16.08 10.66
N SER A 218 -7.83 -15.30 11.52
CA SER A 218 -9.30 -15.30 11.60
C SER A 218 -9.98 -14.53 10.46
N GLY A 219 -9.29 -13.57 9.81
CA GLY A 219 -9.88 -12.76 8.75
C GLY A 219 -10.62 -11.51 9.25
N ALA A 220 -10.13 -10.86 10.30
CA ALA A 220 -10.68 -9.55 10.69
C ALA A 220 -10.64 -8.57 9.50
N MET A 221 -11.67 -7.74 9.32
CA MET A 221 -11.80 -6.83 8.17
C MET A 221 -10.54 -5.98 7.94
N GLN A 222 -9.90 -5.51 9.01
CA GLN A 222 -8.67 -4.71 8.93
C GLN A 222 -7.51 -5.51 8.33
N HIS A 223 -7.45 -6.83 8.53
CA HIS A 223 -6.48 -7.70 7.86
C HIS A 223 -6.85 -7.91 6.40
N LEU A 224 -8.12 -8.26 6.13
CA LEU A 224 -8.61 -8.57 4.79
C LEU A 224 -8.39 -7.41 3.81
N VAL A 225 -8.61 -6.16 4.23
CA VAL A 225 -8.33 -4.97 3.41
C VAL A 225 -6.92 -4.95 2.81
N GLY A 226 -5.94 -5.56 3.49
CA GLY A 226 -4.56 -5.59 3.01
C GLY A 226 -4.22 -6.76 2.09
N MET A 227 -5.10 -7.74 1.88
CA MET A 227 -4.75 -8.97 1.14
C MET A 227 -5.89 -9.62 0.34
N LYS A 228 -7.14 -9.15 0.47
CA LYS A 228 -8.30 -9.75 -0.19
C LYS A 228 -8.22 -9.75 -1.74
N ASP A 229 -7.37 -8.88 -2.30
CA ASP A 229 -7.21 -8.71 -3.74
C ASP A 229 -6.09 -9.62 -4.31
N SER A 230 -5.53 -10.54 -3.51
CA SER A 230 -4.62 -11.60 -3.97
C SER A 230 -5.28 -12.51 -5.01
N ASP A 231 -4.52 -13.02 -5.98
CA ASP A 231 -5.09 -13.84 -7.06
C ASP A 231 -5.58 -15.20 -6.56
N THR A 232 -4.93 -15.77 -5.53
CA THR A 232 -5.35 -17.00 -4.86
C THR A 232 -5.07 -16.92 -3.37
N ILE A 233 -6.11 -17.15 -2.55
CA ILE A 233 -6.07 -17.13 -1.09
C ILE A 233 -6.28 -18.56 -0.57
N ILE A 234 -5.26 -19.06 0.15
CA ILE A 234 -5.29 -20.37 0.82
C ILE A 234 -5.38 -20.13 2.33
N ALA A 235 -6.43 -20.60 2.98
CA ALA A 235 -6.64 -20.42 4.41
C ALA A 235 -6.50 -21.74 5.19
N ILE A 236 -5.72 -21.70 6.27
CA ILE A 236 -5.56 -22.82 7.23
C ILE A 236 -6.02 -22.32 8.60
N ASN A 237 -7.19 -22.77 9.04
CA ASN A 237 -7.76 -22.38 10.33
C ASN A 237 -8.52 -23.54 10.96
N LYS A 238 -8.45 -23.69 12.29
CA LYS A 238 -9.17 -24.73 13.02
C LYS A 238 -10.66 -24.43 13.20
N ASP A 239 -11.02 -23.15 13.12
CA ASP A 239 -12.39 -22.67 13.28
C ASP A 239 -13.06 -22.62 11.91
N PRO A 240 -14.02 -23.51 11.58
CA PRO A 240 -14.69 -23.54 10.28
C PRO A 240 -15.51 -22.26 10.00
N GLU A 241 -15.84 -21.49 11.03
CA GLU A 241 -16.62 -20.25 10.93
C GLU A 241 -15.73 -19.00 10.85
N ALA A 242 -14.40 -19.18 10.68
CA ALA A 242 -13.48 -18.06 10.61
C ALA A 242 -13.73 -17.20 9.34
N PRO A 243 -13.93 -15.87 9.46
CA PRO A 243 -14.17 -14.97 8.33
C PRO A 243 -13.12 -14.99 7.21
N ILE A 244 -11.93 -15.54 7.45
CA ILE A 244 -10.93 -15.72 6.39
C ILE A 244 -11.44 -16.65 5.28
N PHE A 245 -12.34 -17.59 5.60
CA PHE A 245 -12.91 -18.51 4.62
C PHE A 245 -13.89 -17.82 3.67
N ASP A 246 -14.47 -16.67 4.04
CA ASP A 246 -15.36 -15.89 3.16
C ASP A 246 -14.62 -15.34 1.92
N VAL A 247 -13.29 -15.23 1.99
CA VAL A 247 -12.44 -14.72 0.89
C VAL A 247 -11.43 -15.76 0.40
N ALA A 248 -11.43 -16.98 0.94
CA ALA A 248 -10.47 -18.00 0.56
C ALA A 248 -10.93 -18.76 -0.68
N ASP A 249 -10.04 -18.94 -1.66
CA ASP A 249 -10.25 -19.83 -2.80
C ASP A 249 -10.08 -21.30 -2.38
N LEU A 250 -9.19 -21.57 -1.42
CA LEU A 250 -8.95 -22.89 -0.85
C LEU A 250 -8.90 -22.82 0.67
N GLY A 251 -9.77 -23.56 1.35
CA GLY A 251 -9.84 -23.63 2.81
C GLY A 251 -9.49 -25.00 3.36
N ILE A 252 -8.62 -25.06 4.37
CA ILE A 252 -8.35 -26.26 5.17
C ILE A 252 -8.80 -25.99 6.59
N VAL A 253 -9.87 -26.68 7.01
CA VAL A 253 -10.32 -26.69 8.40
C VAL A 253 -9.44 -27.66 9.19
N GLY A 254 -8.49 -27.14 9.95
CA GLY A 254 -7.53 -27.96 10.67
C GLY A 254 -6.53 -27.15 11.50
N ASP A 255 -5.86 -27.84 12.42
CA ASP A 255 -4.78 -27.24 13.20
C ASP A 255 -3.58 -26.93 12.30
N VAL A 256 -3.15 -25.67 12.32
CA VAL A 256 -2.01 -25.17 11.56
C VAL A 256 -0.74 -25.96 11.90
N HIS A 257 -0.59 -26.40 13.16
CA HIS A 257 0.56 -27.19 13.61
C HIS A 257 0.60 -28.61 13.04
N ASN A 258 -0.53 -29.10 12.49
CA ASN A 258 -0.61 -30.39 11.82
C ASN A 258 -0.60 -30.24 10.30
N VAL A 259 -1.27 -29.22 9.77
CA VAL A 259 -1.43 -29.01 8.33
C VAL A 259 -0.15 -28.45 7.70
N VAL A 260 0.44 -27.40 8.28
CA VAL A 260 1.61 -26.72 7.70
C VAL A 260 2.82 -27.66 7.57
N PRO A 261 3.19 -28.48 8.58
CA PRO A 261 4.29 -29.43 8.41
C PRO A 261 4.09 -30.45 7.29
N LYS A 262 2.87 -30.97 7.12
CA LYS A 262 2.55 -31.90 6.02
C LYS A 262 2.64 -31.23 4.65
N LEU A 263 2.23 -29.96 4.56
CA LEU A 263 2.40 -29.17 3.36
C LEU A 263 3.89 -28.96 3.03
N ILE A 264 4.72 -28.66 4.04
CA ILE A 264 6.17 -28.53 3.87
C ILE A 264 6.80 -29.86 3.42
N GLU A 265 6.38 -30.99 3.95
CA GLU A 265 6.89 -32.33 3.56
C GLU A 265 6.58 -32.65 2.09
N ALA A 266 5.45 -32.17 1.57
CA ALA A 266 5.04 -32.39 0.19
C ALA A 266 5.73 -31.46 -0.83
N LEU A 267 6.51 -30.47 -0.40
CA LEU A 267 7.14 -29.41 -1.22
C LEU A 267 8.68 -29.52 -1.26
#